data_AF-A0A7S2EQX9-F1
#
_entry.id   AF-A0A7S2EQX9-F1
#
_cell.length_a   1.000
_cell.length_b   1.000
_cell.length_c   1.000
_cell.angle_alpha   90.00
_cell.angle_beta   90.00
_cell.angle_gamma   90.00
#
_symmetry.space_group_name_H-M   'P 1'
#
loop_
_entity.id
_entity.type
_entity.pdbx_description
1 polymer ?
#
loop_
_entity_poly.entity_id
_entity_poly.type
_entity_poly.pdbx_seq_one_letter_code
_entity_poly.pdbx_strand_id
1 'polypeptide(L)'
;GQRIAVGAPQESTFGAAKGYARLFVWNSGSSLWEQMGSDITGPNTLCCYNRGISLSANGQRLVLGYFSAGLAQVYKMDEGTSSWSQVGTDIVRSPSDARFGIAVDISSDGETVAIGAYLADFSFTDAGRTTVFRWSTNDWAQVGQNIDGEAASHRLGENLVLSEDGNIIAIGTRYANGNAGLVRVFEWSNSQWSQMGANINGAAGEGIGACRCLAISENGMTLAIGSLNGDHVQVMKWSKSHDSWIQIGSDIYGKSAGTKFGRGLSLSSDGLTLAIGAADPRYTQVFRNPPHMLDISIEGSTVGVPLAPQQEYRDSLNNKRDTIGYYLELVSNDNSSIDISGNQWKALTLPGDGVDVVKGTRLSFDFTLVEEVNFHSICLANSLKLQTHRYFCFCVAHAQELPIRNGFYTKIETTVEGETRSYLIKIWKYFLGRFKYLVFVQDNNTSDQSLGNSRFGNIKFETIPPIFCMELL
;
A
#
# COMPACT_ATOMS: atom_id res chain seq x y z
N GLY A 1 -2.52 5.73 15.04
CA GLY A 1 -3.14 4.86 16.05
C GLY A 1 -3.22 5.55 17.39
N GLN A 2 -3.67 4.85 18.43
CA GLN A 2 -3.70 5.34 19.83
C GLN A 2 -2.43 4.96 20.61
N ARG A 3 -1.41 4.42 19.94
CA ARG A 3 -0.14 4.01 20.56
C ARG A 3 1.02 4.67 19.81
N ILE A 4 2.05 5.06 20.55
CA ILE A 4 3.28 5.65 20.00
C ILE A 4 4.50 5.07 20.72
N ALA A 5 5.55 4.79 19.95
CA ALA A 5 6.86 4.40 20.47
C ALA A 5 7.84 5.57 20.30
N VAL A 6 8.60 5.86 21.33
CA VAL A 6 9.60 6.94 21.35
C VAL A 6 10.94 6.36 21.77
N GLY A 7 11.94 6.51 20.91
CA GLY A 7 13.33 6.16 21.24
C GLY A 7 14.08 7.36 21.82
N ALA A 8 14.79 7.14 22.91
CA ALA A 8 15.69 8.11 23.57
C ALA A 8 17.13 7.54 23.58
N PRO A 9 17.85 7.61 22.46
CA PRO A 9 19.02 6.77 22.19
C PRO A 9 20.33 7.23 22.87
N GLN A 10 20.39 8.47 23.36
CA GLN A 10 21.56 9.02 24.06
C GLN A 10 21.34 9.17 25.56
N GLU A 11 20.23 8.64 26.09
CA GLU A 11 19.95 8.78 27.51
C GLU A 11 20.93 7.96 28.36
N SER A 12 21.49 8.58 29.40
CA SER A 12 22.48 7.99 30.31
C SER A 12 21.93 7.64 31.68
N THR A 13 20.61 7.80 31.93
CA THR A 13 20.00 7.51 33.24
C THR A 13 20.24 6.07 33.71
N PHE A 14 20.50 5.15 32.78
CA PHE A 14 20.73 3.71 33.05
C PHE A 14 22.20 3.27 32.83
N GLY A 15 23.16 4.20 32.81
CA GLY A 15 24.59 3.93 32.60
C GLY A 15 25.16 4.57 31.32
N ALA A 16 26.27 4.04 30.78
CA ALA A 16 26.92 4.58 29.58
C ALA A 16 25.96 4.59 28.37
N ALA A 17 25.44 5.77 27.99
CA ALA A 17 24.60 6.10 26.82
C ALA A 17 24.00 4.92 26.03
N LYS A 18 23.21 4.07 26.70
CA LYS A 18 22.54 2.92 26.08
C LYS A 18 21.22 3.33 25.41
N GLY A 19 20.62 4.41 25.89
CA GLY A 19 19.29 4.83 25.49
C GLY A 19 18.19 3.85 25.90
N TYR A 20 16.93 4.24 25.66
CA TYR A 20 15.76 3.39 25.89
C TYR A 20 14.68 3.63 24.84
N ALA A 21 13.76 2.68 24.69
CA ALA A 21 12.49 2.89 24.01
C ALA A 21 11.36 2.93 25.04
N ARG A 22 10.44 3.88 24.87
CA ARG A 22 9.26 4.02 25.72
C ARG A 22 8.03 4.08 24.84
N LEU A 23 6.98 3.41 25.31
CA LEU A 23 5.71 3.37 24.61
C LEU A 23 4.65 4.11 25.41
N PHE A 24 3.75 4.76 24.68
CA PHE A 24 2.61 5.46 25.26
C PHE A 24 1.33 5.04 24.56
N VAL A 25 0.24 5.05 25.32
CA VAL A 25 -1.13 4.88 24.85
C VAL A 25 -1.92 6.15 25.12
N TRP A 26 -2.72 6.58 24.15
CA TRP A 26 -3.62 7.71 24.31
C TRP A 26 -4.83 7.30 25.14
N ASN A 27 -5.04 7.98 26.26
CA ASN A 27 -6.22 7.80 27.09
C ASN A 27 -7.22 8.94 26.82
N SER A 28 -8.35 8.61 26.19
CA SER A 28 -9.38 9.60 25.85
C SER A 28 -10.11 10.17 27.07
N GLY A 29 -10.12 9.45 28.20
CA GLY A 29 -10.73 9.91 29.45
C GLY A 29 -9.90 10.99 30.13
N SER A 30 -8.58 10.83 30.15
CA SER A 30 -7.64 11.82 30.72
C SER A 30 -7.16 12.85 29.70
N SER A 31 -7.33 12.61 28.40
CA SER A 31 -6.71 13.38 27.32
C SER A 31 -5.18 13.47 27.45
N LEU A 32 -4.56 12.40 27.94
CA LEU A 32 -3.11 12.29 28.14
C LEU A 32 -2.55 11.06 27.44
N TRP A 33 -1.27 11.14 27.09
CA TRP A 33 -0.46 9.99 26.70
C TRP A 33 0.09 9.34 27.97
N GLU A 34 -0.34 8.10 28.23
CA GLU A 34 0.04 7.33 29.40
C GLU A 34 1.07 6.28 29.01
N GLN A 35 2.14 6.13 29.82
CA GLN A 35 3.19 5.17 29.53
C GLN A 35 2.64 3.74 29.60
N MET A 36 2.98 2.92 28.60
CA MET A 36 2.53 1.55 28.43
C MET A 36 3.67 0.57 28.76
N GLY A 37 3.69 0.12 30.02
CA GLY A 37 4.74 -0.73 30.57
C GLY A 37 6.05 -0.01 30.89
N SER A 38 7.06 -0.74 31.34
CA SER A 38 8.37 -0.18 31.66
C SER A 38 9.16 0.22 30.41
N ASP A 39 10.17 1.07 30.60
CA ASP A 39 11.13 1.39 29.55
C ASP A 39 11.85 0.12 29.06
N ILE A 40 11.98 -0.02 27.75
CA ILE A 40 12.77 -1.08 27.14
C ILE A 40 14.19 -0.55 27.00
N THR A 41 15.12 -1.16 27.73
CA THR A 41 16.55 -0.89 27.61
C THR A 41 17.19 -2.03 26.85
N GLY A 42 18.01 -1.70 25.86
CA GLY A 42 18.77 -2.70 25.13
C GLY A 42 20.13 -2.99 25.78
N PRO A 43 20.83 -4.01 25.29
CA PRO A 43 22.18 -4.31 25.75
C PRO A 43 23.18 -3.19 25.42
N ASN A 44 22.90 -2.39 24.38
CA ASN A 44 23.79 -1.38 23.81
C ASN A 44 23.02 -0.13 23.30
N THR A 45 23.76 0.85 22.77
CA THR A 45 23.21 2.11 22.23
C THR A 45 22.16 1.86 21.13
N LEU A 46 20.94 2.31 21.38
CA LEU A 46 19.86 2.39 20.38
C LEU A 46 20.27 3.27 19.19
N CYS A 47 19.91 2.86 17.97
CA CYS A 47 20.18 3.69 16.79
C CYS A 47 19.39 5.01 16.82
N CYS A 48 20.09 6.15 16.84
CA CYS A 48 19.51 7.49 16.86
C CYS A 48 19.39 8.18 15.50
N TYR A 49 20.22 7.77 14.54
CA TYR A 49 20.45 8.54 13.32
C TYR A 49 19.38 8.26 12.25
N ASN A 50 18.84 7.04 12.20
CA ASN A 50 17.91 6.57 11.16
C ASN A 50 16.63 5.96 11.77
N ARG A 51 15.91 5.09 11.05
CA ARG A 51 14.73 4.33 11.53
C ARG A 51 15.16 3.18 12.45
N GLY A 52 15.69 3.49 13.64
CA GLY A 52 16.15 2.50 14.61
C GLY A 52 15.06 1.83 15.46
N ILE A 53 13.80 2.19 15.23
CA ILE A 53 12.63 1.77 16.00
C ILE A 53 11.43 1.69 15.06
N SER A 54 10.65 0.62 15.13
CA SER A 54 9.37 0.52 14.43
C SER A 54 8.35 -0.30 15.25
N LEU A 55 7.07 0.02 15.09
CA LEU A 55 5.96 -0.51 15.88
C LEU A 55 4.89 -1.05 14.93
N SER A 56 4.41 -2.27 15.19
CA SER A 56 3.29 -2.88 14.46
C SER A 56 2.01 -2.04 14.61
N ALA A 57 1.05 -2.16 13.68
CA ALA A 57 -0.11 -1.27 13.65
C ALA A 57 -1.00 -1.39 14.90
N ASN A 58 -1.13 -2.60 15.45
CA ASN A 58 -1.82 -2.86 16.71
C ASN A 58 -1.03 -2.38 17.95
N GLY A 59 0.22 -1.93 17.78
CA GLY A 59 1.09 -1.48 18.84
C GLY A 59 1.52 -2.57 19.83
N GLN A 60 1.43 -3.85 19.44
CA GLN A 60 1.76 -4.98 20.29
C GLN A 60 3.15 -5.55 20.02
N ARG A 61 3.77 -5.29 18.87
CA ARG A 61 5.14 -5.68 18.57
C ARG A 61 6.00 -4.48 18.20
N LEU A 62 7.19 -4.44 18.76
CA LEU A 62 8.17 -3.37 18.58
C LEU A 62 9.50 -3.97 18.13
N VAL A 63 10.08 -3.46 17.06
CA VAL A 63 11.46 -3.79 16.68
C VAL A 63 12.40 -2.65 17.03
N LEU A 64 13.56 -2.99 17.60
CA LEU A 64 14.64 -2.08 17.98
C LEU A 64 15.94 -2.51 17.31
N GLY A 65 16.61 -1.55 16.66
CA GLY A 65 17.90 -1.75 16.00
C GLY A 65 19.07 -1.21 16.83
N TYR A 66 20.10 -2.05 17.00
CA TYR A 66 21.30 -1.77 17.80
C TYR A 66 22.55 -1.85 16.93
N PHE A 67 22.68 -0.90 16.01
CA PHE A 67 23.70 -0.93 14.95
C PHE A 67 25.16 -1.01 15.42
N SER A 68 25.47 -0.46 16.60
CA SER A 68 26.81 -0.56 17.20
C SER A 68 27.12 -1.97 17.67
N ALA A 69 26.09 -2.73 18.04
CA ALA A 69 26.18 -4.14 18.44
C ALA A 69 25.97 -5.12 17.27
N GLY A 70 25.49 -4.62 16.12
CA GLY A 70 25.24 -5.46 14.94
C GLY A 70 24.03 -6.38 15.09
N LEU A 71 22.98 -5.94 15.80
CA LEU A 71 21.80 -6.76 16.08
C LEU A 71 20.48 -5.97 16.03
N ALA A 72 19.36 -6.68 15.95
CA ALA A 72 18.03 -6.17 16.22
C ALA A 72 17.28 -7.08 17.21
N GLN A 73 16.35 -6.51 17.97
CA GLN A 73 15.52 -7.24 18.92
C GLN A 73 14.05 -6.91 18.67
N VAL A 74 13.18 -7.90 18.84
CA VAL A 74 11.73 -7.72 18.74
C VAL A 74 11.09 -7.99 20.08
N TYR A 75 10.23 -7.08 20.52
CA TYR A 75 9.51 -7.13 21.78
C TYR A 75 8.02 -7.24 21.53
N LYS A 76 7.32 -7.94 22.43
CA LYS A 76 5.87 -8.03 22.46
C LYS A 76 5.32 -7.52 23.79
N MET A 77 4.25 -6.73 23.72
CA MET A 77 3.48 -6.30 24.87
C MET A 77 2.60 -7.46 25.36
N ASP A 78 2.75 -7.81 26.63
CA ASP A 78 1.74 -8.56 27.38
C ASP A 78 0.77 -7.57 28.03
N GLU A 79 -0.42 -7.44 27.46
CA GLU A 79 -1.46 -6.52 27.95
C GLU A 79 -1.99 -6.92 29.34
N GLY A 80 -1.91 -8.20 29.72
CA GLY A 80 -2.37 -8.67 31.02
C GLY A 80 -1.46 -8.22 32.17
N THR A 81 -0.17 -8.11 31.91
CA THR A 81 0.85 -7.66 32.88
C THR A 81 1.35 -6.24 32.62
N SER A 82 0.92 -5.62 31.51
CA SER A 82 1.45 -4.34 31.02
C SER A 82 2.98 -4.34 30.94
N SER A 83 3.57 -5.41 30.41
CA SER A 83 5.03 -5.59 30.34
C SER A 83 5.50 -5.93 28.93
N TRP A 84 6.70 -5.44 28.59
CA TRP A 84 7.37 -5.79 27.34
C TRP A 84 8.31 -6.97 27.57
N SER A 85 8.22 -7.98 26.71
CA SER A 85 9.13 -9.12 26.71
C SER A 85 9.70 -9.34 25.31
N GLN A 86 10.96 -9.75 25.22
CA GLN A 86 11.57 -10.10 23.93
C GLN A 86 10.91 -11.37 23.37
N VAL A 87 10.70 -11.39 22.05
CA VAL A 87 10.12 -12.51 21.33
C VAL A 87 11.10 -13.01 20.28
N GLY A 88 11.50 -14.27 20.43
CA GLY A 88 12.61 -14.87 19.67
C GLY A 88 13.97 -14.53 20.27
N THR A 89 15.02 -14.96 19.59
CA THR A 89 16.40 -14.64 19.95
C THR A 89 16.81 -13.27 19.37
N ASP A 90 18.02 -12.80 19.70
CA ASP A 90 18.58 -11.62 19.05
C ASP A 90 18.76 -11.90 17.56
N ILE A 91 18.25 -11.03 16.70
CA ILE A 91 18.48 -11.12 15.27
C ILE A 91 19.88 -10.58 15.00
N VAL A 92 20.81 -11.48 14.70
CA VAL A 92 22.23 -11.19 14.46
C VAL A 92 22.67 -11.64 13.07
N ARG A 93 23.77 -11.06 12.58
CA ARG A 93 24.36 -11.39 11.28
C ARG A 93 25.87 -11.57 11.39
N SER A 94 26.49 -12.00 10.29
CA SER A 94 27.94 -12.10 10.15
C SER A 94 28.60 -10.75 10.51
N PRO A 95 29.81 -10.74 11.10
CA PRO A 95 30.58 -9.51 11.29
C PRO A 95 30.83 -8.70 10.01
N SER A 96 30.78 -9.35 8.84
CA SER A 96 30.86 -8.69 7.53
C SER A 96 29.65 -7.83 7.19
N ASP A 97 28.51 -8.03 7.87
CA ASP A 97 27.31 -7.19 7.76
C ASP A 97 27.43 -6.01 8.75
N ALA A 98 28.48 -5.21 8.60
CA ALA A 98 28.79 -4.15 9.55
C ALA A 98 27.64 -3.12 9.64
N ARG A 99 27.37 -2.69 10.88
CA ARG A 99 26.27 -1.77 11.22
C ARG A 99 24.87 -2.34 10.99
N PHE A 100 24.71 -3.67 11.03
CA PHE A 100 23.40 -4.33 11.05
C PHE A 100 22.51 -3.81 12.20
N GLY A 101 21.27 -3.46 11.91
CA GLY A 101 20.35 -2.81 12.86
C GLY A 101 20.37 -1.28 12.80
N ILE A 102 20.96 -0.67 11.75
CA ILE A 102 20.93 0.78 11.54
C ILE A 102 19.51 1.28 11.21
N ALA A 103 18.77 0.50 10.44
CA ALA A 103 17.42 0.77 10.01
C ALA A 103 16.62 -0.52 10.18
N VAL A 104 15.45 -0.40 10.80
CA VAL A 104 14.50 -1.48 11.04
C VAL A 104 13.11 -1.01 10.67
N ASP A 105 12.30 -1.91 10.14
CA ASP A 105 10.86 -1.71 9.99
C ASP A 105 10.12 -3.03 10.21
N ILE A 106 8.86 -2.95 10.63
CA ILE A 106 8.03 -4.11 10.93
C ILE A 106 6.66 -3.98 10.26
N SER A 107 6.14 -5.09 9.72
CA SER A 107 4.80 -5.16 9.14
C SER A 107 3.71 -4.92 10.20
N SER A 108 2.48 -4.64 9.74
CA SER A 108 1.36 -4.31 10.63
C SER A 108 0.91 -5.45 11.53
N ASP A 109 0.95 -6.69 11.01
CA ASP A 109 0.75 -7.91 11.79
C ASP A 109 1.89 -8.18 12.78
N GLY A 110 3.03 -7.52 12.59
CA GLY A 110 4.22 -7.67 13.39
C GLY A 110 5.00 -8.97 13.13
N GLU A 111 4.78 -9.62 11.99
CA GLU A 111 5.39 -10.93 11.66
C GLU A 111 6.52 -10.85 10.64
N THR A 112 6.71 -9.72 9.95
CA THR A 112 7.80 -9.46 9.02
C THR A 112 8.64 -8.29 9.48
N VAL A 113 9.97 -8.45 9.53
CA VAL A 113 10.93 -7.44 9.95
C VAL A 113 12.00 -7.27 8.88
N ALA A 114 12.24 -6.04 8.43
CA ALA A 114 13.35 -5.70 7.55
C ALA A 114 14.45 -4.98 8.32
N ILE A 115 15.71 -5.34 8.05
CA ILE A 115 16.88 -4.81 8.77
C ILE A 115 18.00 -4.47 7.81
N GLY A 116 18.53 -3.24 7.93
CA GLY A 116 19.65 -2.75 7.14
C GLY A 116 21.01 -2.90 7.83
N ALA A 117 22.06 -3.07 7.03
CA ALA A 117 23.47 -3.04 7.38
C ALA A 117 24.23 -2.21 6.32
N TYR A 118 24.31 -0.89 6.54
CA TYR A 118 24.76 0.03 5.49
C TYR A 118 26.26 -0.02 5.19
N LEU A 119 27.08 -0.63 6.06
CA LEU A 119 28.51 -0.88 5.81
C LEU A 119 28.79 -2.36 5.54
N ALA A 120 27.76 -3.13 5.15
CA ALA A 120 27.97 -4.52 4.81
C ALA A 120 28.87 -4.64 3.57
N ASP A 121 29.87 -5.52 3.68
CA ASP A 121 30.77 -5.88 2.61
C ASP A 121 30.33 -7.21 2.00
N PHE A 122 30.10 -7.19 0.68
CA PHE A 122 29.84 -8.39 -0.12
C PHE A 122 30.69 -8.33 -1.39
N SER A 123 30.09 -8.03 -2.55
CA SER A 123 30.81 -7.85 -3.81
C SER A 123 31.59 -6.53 -3.87
N PHE A 124 31.19 -5.55 -3.09
CA PHE A 124 31.82 -4.23 -3.02
C PHE A 124 31.98 -3.78 -1.57
N THR A 125 33.02 -2.98 -1.32
CA THR A 125 33.25 -2.36 -0.01
C THR A 125 32.18 -1.32 0.31
N ASP A 126 31.59 -1.36 1.50
CA ASP A 126 30.53 -0.46 1.96
C ASP A 126 29.34 -0.38 0.98
N ALA A 127 29.05 -1.45 0.23
CA ALA A 127 27.90 -1.49 -0.67
C ALA A 127 26.59 -1.40 0.13
N GLY A 128 26.59 -2.00 1.32
CA GLY A 128 25.43 -2.11 2.18
C GLY A 128 24.48 -3.24 1.78
N ARG A 129 23.62 -3.63 2.72
CA ARG A 129 22.72 -4.78 2.60
C ARG A 129 21.43 -4.54 3.39
N THR A 130 20.34 -5.08 2.88
CA THR A 130 19.08 -5.26 3.64
C THR A 130 18.71 -6.74 3.68
N THR A 131 18.26 -7.20 4.84
CA THR A 131 17.79 -8.58 5.05
C THR A 131 16.39 -8.56 5.66
N VAL A 132 15.51 -9.44 5.20
CA VAL A 132 14.14 -9.54 5.70
C VAL A 132 13.96 -10.87 6.44
N PHE A 133 13.30 -10.81 7.59
CA PHE A 133 13.01 -11.93 8.47
C PHE A 133 11.51 -12.06 8.67
N ARG A 134 11.02 -13.29 8.79
CA ARG A 134 9.66 -13.59 9.22
C ARG A 134 9.66 -14.45 10.47
N TRP A 135 8.65 -14.23 11.30
CA TRP A 135 8.40 -15.06 12.47
C TRP A 135 8.05 -16.49 12.05
N SER A 136 8.80 -17.48 12.53
CA SER A 136 8.61 -18.89 12.21
C SER A 136 8.92 -19.77 13.43
N THR A 137 7.98 -20.65 13.80
CA THR A 137 8.18 -21.74 14.78
C THR A 137 8.97 -21.34 16.03
N ASN A 138 8.67 -20.15 16.58
CA ASN A 138 9.25 -19.52 17.77
C ASN A 138 10.54 -18.69 17.61
N ASP A 139 11.02 -18.44 16.39
CA ASP A 139 12.11 -17.49 16.17
C ASP A 139 12.00 -16.74 14.83
N TRP A 140 12.89 -15.77 14.61
CA TRP A 140 12.97 -14.99 13.38
C TRP A 140 13.85 -15.70 12.34
N ALA A 141 13.25 -16.11 11.23
CA ALA A 141 13.96 -16.76 10.13
C ALA A 141 14.08 -15.81 8.93
N GLN A 142 15.26 -15.75 8.32
CA GLN A 142 15.43 -14.99 7.08
C GLN A 142 14.51 -15.55 5.98
N VAL A 143 13.89 -14.64 5.22
CA VAL A 143 13.11 -14.99 4.04
C VAL A 143 13.75 -14.42 2.77
N GLY A 144 13.98 -15.29 1.81
CA GLY A 144 14.61 -14.93 0.55
C GLY A 144 16.11 -14.71 0.64
N GLN A 145 16.66 -14.24 -0.47
CA GLN A 145 18.04 -13.78 -0.57
C GLN A 145 18.22 -12.40 0.06
N ASN A 146 19.48 -12.03 0.37
CA ASN A 146 19.81 -10.66 0.78
C ASN A 146 19.54 -9.67 -0.37
N ILE A 147 19.21 -8.43 -0.01
CA ILE A 147 19.12 -7.34 -0.98
C ILE A 147 20.40 -6.50 -0.87
N ASP A 148 21.31 -6.68 -1.84
CA ASP A 148 22.67 -6.16 -1.79
C ASP A 148 22.84 -4.85 -2.58
N GLY A 149 23.70 -3.97 -2.07
CA GLY A 149 24.17 -2.80 -2.81
C GLY A 149 25.01 -3.19 -4.02
N GLU A 150 24.83 -2.46 -5.11
CA GLU A 150 25.40 -2.81 -6.42
C GLU A 150 26.70 -2.06 -6.76
N ALA A 151 27.19 -1.21 -5.87
CA ALA A 151 28.47 -0.54 -6.05
C ALA A 151 29.09 -0.14 -4.71
N ALA A 152 30.40 0.08 -4.73
CA ALA A 152 31.17 0.46 -3.56
C ALA A 152 30.68 1.78 -2.95
N SER A 153 30.64 1.83 -1.61
CA SER A 153 30.27 3.00 -0.81
C SER A 153 28.86 3.54 -1.05
N HIS A 154 28.00 2.83 -1.78
CA HIS A 154 26.59 3.23 -1.93
C HIS A 154 25.85 3.15 -0.59
N ARG A 155 26.19 2.21 0.30
CA ARG A 155 25.57 2.12 1.63
C ARG A 155 24.05 1.88 1.59
N LEU A 156 23.61 0.93 0.76
CA LEU A 156 22.23 0.46 0.73
C LEU A 156 21.81 -0.04 2.13
N GLY A 157 20.55 0.20 2.51
CA GLY A 157 20.03 -0.22 3.82
C GLY A 157 20.30 0.80 4.93
N GLU A 158 20.79 2.01 4.61
CA GLU A 158 20.83 3.14 5.56
C GLU A 158 19.42 3.59 5.97
N ASN A 159 18.44 3.42 5.07
CA ASN A 159 17.02 3.69 5.30
C ASN A 159 16.17 2.68 4.53
N LEU A 160 15.06 2.26 5.11
CA LEU A 160 14.12 1.32 4.51
C LEU A 160 12.70 1.53 5.07
N VAL A 161 11.69 1.12 4.31
CA VAL A 161 10.28 1.06 4.73
C VAL A 161 9.60 -0.18 4.14
N LEU A 162 8.72 -0.81 4.91
CA LEU A 162 7.90 -1.96 4.51
C LEU A 162 6.44 -1.54 4.23
N SER A 163 5.79 -2.21 3.29
CA SER A 163 4.34 -2.22 3.16
C SER A 163 3.70 -2.90 4.36
N GLU A 164 2.39 -2.70 4.52
CA GLU A 164 1.67 -3.18 5.69
C GLU A 164 1.70 -4.70 5.84
N ASP A 165 1.62 -5.40 4.71
CA ASP A 165 1.68 -6.87 4.60
C ASP A 165 3.12 -7.42 4.60
N GLY A 166 4.13 -6.55 4.63
CA GLY A 166 5.55 -6.93 4.59
C GLY A 166 6.00 -7.58 3.28
N ASN A 167 5.25 -7.43 2.18
CA ASN A 167 5.62 -7.98 0.87
C ASN A 167 6.32 -6.99 -0.05
N ILE A 168 6.28 -5.68 0.23
CA ILE A 168 6.99 -4.65 -0.53
C ILE A 168 7.94 -3.91 0.39
N ILE A 169 9.18 -3.70 -0.05
CA ILE A 169 10.18 -2.93 0.68
C ILE A 169 10.82 -1.88 -0.23
N ALA A 170 10.84 -0.63 0.23
CA ALA A 170 11.61 0.43 -0.41
C ALA A 170 12.88 0.71 0.41
N ILE A 171 14.03 0.77 -0.25
CA ILE A 171 15.35 0.87 0.37
C ILE A 171 16.12 2.03 -0.27
N GLY A 172 16.61 2.93 0.56
CA GLY A 172 17.34 4.11 0.14
C GLY A 172 18.86 4.00 0.35
N THR A 173 19.59 4.70 -0.50
CA THR A 173 21.02 4.99 -0.39
C THR A 173 21.25 6.44 -0.78
N ARG A 174 22.08 7.18 -0.04
CA ARG A 174 22.36 8.59 -0.33
C ARG A 174 23.59 8.84 -1.19
N TYR A 175 24.47 7.84 -1.34
CA TYR A 175 25.79 8.00 -1.94
C TYR A 175 25.87 7.49 -3.39
N ALA A 176 24.76 6.98 -3.93
CA ALA A 176 24.68 6.59 -5.33
C ALA A 176 24.82 7.78 -6.29
N ASN A 177 25.38 7.52 -7.47
CA ASN A 177 25.36 8.43 -8.64
C ASN A 177 25.84 9.86 -8.33
N GLY A 178 27.01 10.02 -7.72
CA GLY A 178 27.55 11.34 -7.38
C GLY A 178 26.78 12.03 -6.24
N ASN A 179 26.38 11.26 -5.22
CA ASN A 179 25.56 11.71 -4.09
C ASN A 179 24.16 12.19 -4.50
N ALA A 180 23.66 11.76 -5.65
CA ALA A 180 22.26 11.99 -6.03
C ALA A 180 21.30 11.25 -5.10
N GLY A 181 21.74 10.11 -4.59
CA GLY A 181 20.90 9.18 -3.89
C GLY A 181 20.04 8.35 -4.86
N LEU A 182 19.54 7.24 -4.34
CA LEU A 182 18.82 6.23 -5.09
C LEU A 182 17.86 5.52 -4.14
N VAL A 183 16.67 5.20 -4.65
CA VAL A 183 15.71 4.30 -4.00
C VAL A 183 15.46 3.10 -4.90
N ARG A 184 15.50 1.91 -4.30
CA ARG A 184 15.13 0.64 -4.94
C ARG A 184 13.93 0.06 -4.21
N VAL A 185 12.97 -0.46 -4.96
CA VAL A 185 11.78 -1.09 -4.39
C VAL A 185 11.75 -2.56 -4.78
N PHE A 186 11.43 -3.44 -3.86
CA PHE A 186 11.39 -4.89 -4.08
C PHE A 186 10.07 -5.48 -3.62
N GLU A 187 9.59 -6.46 -4.36
CA GLU A 187 8.42 -7.27 -4.05
C GLU A 187 8.86 -8.68 -3.65
N TRP A 188 8.23 -9.23 -2.62
CA TRP A 188 8.33 -10.61 -2.23
C TRP A 188 7.35 -11.46 -3.03
N SER A 189 7.86 -12.24 -3.97
CA SER A 189 7.07 -13.18 -4.75
C SER A 189 7.85 -14.46 -5.02
N ASN A 190 7.16 -15.60 -5.14
CA ASN A 190 7.79 -16.88 -5.48
C ASN A 190 9.00 -17.25 -4.59
N SER A 191 8.92 -16.93 -3.31
CA SER A 191 9.98 -17.14 -2.32
C SER A 191 11.29 -16.36 -2.57
N GLN A 192 11.25 -15.28 -3.36
CA GLN A 192 12.39 -14.41 -3.63
C GLN A 192 12.01 -12.92 -3.59
N TRP A 193 13.00 -12.06 -3.35
CA TRP A 193 12.83 -10.60 -3.51
C TRP A 193 13.17 -10.18 -4.94
N SER A 194 12.22 -9.65 -5.69
CA SER A 194 12.44 -9.14 -7.05
C SER A 194 12.29 -7.63 -7.08
N GLN A 195 13.20 -6.92 -7.76
CA GLN A 195 13.09 -5.47 -7.87
C GLN A 195 11.84 -5.09 -8.68
N MET A 196 11.06 -4.15 -8.17
CA MET A 196 9.87 -3.58 -8.83
C MET A 196 10.29 -2.37 -9.68
N GLY A 197 10.45 -2.61 -10.98
CA GLY A 197 10.85 -1.60 -11.96
C GLY A 197 12.27 -1.07 -11.78
N ALA A 198 12.58 0.01 -12.50
CA ALA A 198 13.90 0.62 -12.48
C ALA A 198 14.20 1.38 -11.17
N ASN A 199 15.48 1.62 -10.95
CA ASN A 199 16.02 2.50 -9.91
C ASN A 199 15.40 3.90 -9.95
N ILE A 200 14.91 4.40 -8.81
CA ILE A 200 14.42 5.79 -8.68
C ILE A 200 15.61 6.67 -8.29
N ASN A 201 16.07 7.52 -9.20
CA ASN A 201 17.29 8.32 -9.03
C ASN A 201 16.98 9.78 -8.70
N GLY A 202 17.75 10.37 -7.78
CA GLY A 202 17.70 11.81 -7.52
C GLY A 202 18.53 12.60 -8.53
N ALA A 203 18.51 13.93 -8.43
CA ALA A 203 19.49 14.76 -9.13
C ALA A 203 20.82 14.81 -8.36
N ALA A 204 21.91 15.12 -9.05
CA ALA A 204 23.26 15.12 -8.46
C ALA A 204 23.34 15.96 -7.17
N GLY A 205 23.85 15.36 -6.09
CA GLY A 205 24.03 16.01 -4.78
C GLY A 205 22.80 16.08 -3.88
N GLU A 206 21.62 15.66 -4.34
CA GLU A 206 20.37 15.74 -3.59
C GLU A 206 20.29 14.75 -2.41
N GLY A 207 20.84 13.56 -2.59
CA GLY A 207 20.80 12.48 -1.61
C GLY A 207 19.38 12.02 -1.27
N ILE A 208 18.57 11.73 -2.29
CA ILE A 208 17.20 11.20 -2.08
C ILE A 208 17.21 9.87 -1.32
N GLY A 209 16.11 9.58 -0.63
CA GLY A 209 15.90 8.28 0.06
C GLY A 209 16.77 8.05 1.29
N ALA A 210 17.63 9.00 1.66
CA ALA A 210 18.50 8.93 2.83
C ALA A 210 17.73 8.95 4.17
N CYS A 211 18.40 8.57 5.25
CA CYS A 211 17.96 8.81 6.64
C CYS A 211 16.52 8.38 6.99
N ARG A 212 15.56 9.32 7.13
CA ARG A 212 14.14 9.06 7.42
C ARG A 212 13.22 9.56 6.30
N CYS A 213 13.79 9.76 5.10
CA CYS A 213 13.16 10.42 3.96
C CYS A 213 12.36 9.45 3.06
N LEU A 214 11.82 8.36 3.60
CA LEU A 214 10.98 7.42 2.83
C LEU A 214 9.67 7.20 3.58
N ALA A 215 8.53 7.15 2.90
CA ALA A 215 7.28 6.67 3.48
C ALA A 215 6.47 5.96 2.42
N ILE A 216 5.86 4.83 2.76
CA ILE A 216 5.13 3.98 1.83
C ILE A 216 3.69 3.79 2.30
N SER A 217 2.74 3.65 1.37
CA SER A 217 1.34 3.35 1.67
C SER A 217 1.16 1.91 2.14
N GLU A 218 0.01 1.60 2.72
CA GLU A 218 -0.33 0.26 3.23
C GLU A 218 -0.12 -0.82 2.16
N ASN A 219 -0.62 -0.56 0.96
CA ASN A 219 -0.50 -1.46 -0.18
C ASN A 219 0.87 -1.48 -0.86
N GLY A 220 1.81 -0.66 -0.42
CA GLY A 220 3.13 -0.58 -1.04
C GLY A 220 3.19 0.14 -2.40
N MET A 221 2.08 0.72 -2.90
CA MET A 221 1.99 1.25 -4.27
C MET A 221 2.21 2.76 -4.40
N THR A 222 2.24 3.49 -3.29
CA THR A 222 2.58 4.91 -3.25
C THR A 222 3.77 5.10 -2.33
N LEU A 223 4.80 5.79 -2.82
CA LEU A 223 6.05 6.03 -2.13
C LEU A 223 6.38 7.52 -2.12
N ALA A 224 6.51 8.11 -0.93
CA ALA A 224 7.02 9.46 -0.76
C ALA A 224 8.53 9.41 -0.48
N ILE A 225 9.30 10.19 -1.23
CA ILE A 225 10.78 10.22 -1.19
C ILE A 225 11.23 11.64 -0.94
N GLY A 226 11.88 11.88 0.19
CA GLY A 226 12.45 13.16 0.54
C GLY A 226 13.90 13.30 0.06
N SER A 227 14.25 14.52 -0.32
CA SER A 227 15.59 14.91 -0.72
C SER A 227 16.33 15.57 0.44
N LEU A 228 17.43 14.95 0.90
CA LEU A 228 18.16 15.43 2.08
C LEU A 228 18.84 16.80 1.86
N ASN A 229 19.26 17.07 0.63
CA ASN A 229 19.91 18.33 0.26
C ASN A 229 19.09 19.18 -0.72
N GLY A 230 18.08 18.61 -1.38
CA GLY A 230 17.22 19.32 -2.33
C GLY A 230 15.99 19.99 -1.72
N ASP A 231 15.73 19.84 -0.42
CA ASP A 231 14.62 20.47 0.33
C ASP A 231 13.22 20.26 -0.31
N HIS A 232 13.00 19.09 -0.90
CA HIS A 232 11.74 18.72 -1.53
C HIS A 232 11.39 17.25 -1.32
N VAL A 233 10.15 16.90 -1.66
CA VAL A 233 9.62 15.55 -1.63
C VAL A 233 9.01 15.20 -2.98
N GLN A 234 9.36 14.03 -3.50
CA GLN A 234 8.74 13.39 -4.66
C GLN A 234 7.73 12.35 -4.18
N VAL A 235 6.59 12.24 -4.87
CA VAL A 235 5.60 11.19 -4.61
C VAL A 235 5.53 10.31 -5.85
N MET A 236 5.86 9.05 -5.69
CA MET A 236 5.92 8.05 -6.75
C MET A 236 4.75 7.09 -6.60
N LYS A 237 4.16 6.66 -7.72
CA LYS A 237 3.17 5.60 -7.79
C LYS A 237 3.67 4.48 -8.68
N TRP A 238 3.50 3.24 -8.23
CA TRP A 238 3.73 2.09 -9.07
C TRP A 238 2.69 2.05 -10.20
N SER A 239 3.16 1.93 -11.44
CA SER A 239 2.32 1.64 -12.60
C SER A 239 2.69 0.29 -13.15
N LYS A 240 1.79 -0.68 -12.98
CA LYS A 240 2.04 -2.04 -13.45
C LYS A 240 2.06 -2.13 -14.97
N SER A 241 1.20 -1.37 -15.64
CA SER A 241 1.13 -1.29 -17.11
C SER A 241 2.43 -0.78 -17.75
N HIS A 242 3.20 0.03 -17.01
CA HIS A 242 4.48 0.57 -17.47
C HIS A 242 5.69 -0.07 -16.78
N ASP A 243 5.49 -1.08 -15.93
CA ASP A 243 6.51 -1.72 -15.09
C ASP A 243 7.48 -0.69 -14.43
N SER A 244 6.92 0.40 -13.93
CA SER A 244 7.72 1.54 -13.46
C SER A 244 7.06 2.38 -12.37
N TRP A 245 7.92 3.03 -11.59
CA TRP A 245 7.53 4.07 -10.63
C TRP A 245 7.40 5.41 -11.34
N ILE A 246 6.19 5.95 -11.36
CA ILE A 246 5.87 7.22 -12.02
C ILE A 246 5.64 8.28 -10.96
N GLN A 247 6.29 9.44 -11.09
CA GLN A 247 6.04 10.56 -10.20
C GLN A 247 4.62 11.11 -10.41
N ILE A 248 3.86 11.26 -9.34
CA ILE A 248 2.56 11.93 -9.35
C ILE A 248 2.78 13.40 -9.00
N GLY A 249 2.41 14.29 -9.93
CA GLY A 249 2.52 15.73 -9.73
C GLY A 249 3.96 16.23 -9.71
N SER A 250 4.12 17.51 -9.37
CA SER A 250 5.44 18.14 -9.22
C SER A 250 6.06 17.83 -7.85
N ASP A 251 7.37 18.09 -7.73
CA ASP A 251 8.05 18.11 -6.45
C ASP A 251 7.33 19.02 -5.44
N ILE A 252 7.29 18.58 -4.19
CA ILE A 252 6.69 19.31 -3.08
C ILE A 252 7.81 20.02 -2.32
N TYR A 253 7.82 21.36 -2.37
CA TYR A 253 8.82 22.19 -1.71
C TYR A 253 8.31 22.75 -0.38
N GLY A 254 9.23 22.91 0.57
CA GLY A 254 8.97 23.64 1.81
C GLY A 254 8.83 25.15 1.58
N LYS A 255 8.31 25.87 2.59
CA LYS A 255 8.13 27.34 2.54
C LYS A 255 9.45 28.13 2.43
N SER A 256 10.57 27.53 2.84
CA SER A 256 11.87 28.18 2.87
C SER A 256 12.97 27.18 2.50
N ALA A 257 13.93 27.64 1.70
CA ALA A 257 15.14 26.89 1.38
C ALA A 257 16.05 26.72 2.63
N GLY A 258 16.87 25.67 2.62
CA GLY A 258 17.79 25.31 3.70
C GLY A 258 17.14 24.66 4.93
N THR A 259 15.83 24.45 4.92
CA THR A 259 15.09 23.95 6.09
C THR A 259 15.20 22.44 6.29
N LYS A 260 15.85 21.71 5.36
CA LYS A 260 15.87 20.24 5.34
C LYS A 260 14.45 19.67 5.30
N PHE A 261 13.59 20.34 4.52
CA PHE A 261 12.23 19.88 4.26
C PHE A 261 12.27 18.54 3.53
N GLY A 262 11.46 17.57 3.97
CA GLY A 262 11.50 16.20 3.47
C GLY A 262 12.35 15.23 4.30
N ARG A 263 12.97 15.69 5.40
CA ARG A 263 13.85 14.86 6.23
C ARG A 263 13.12 13.81 7.09
N GLY A 264 11.82 13.98 7.30
CA GLY A 264 10.97 13.01 7.98
C GLY A 264 9.63 12.92 7.28
N LEU A 265 9.27 11.73 6.82
CA LEU A 265 8.04 11.49 6.09
C LEU A 265 7.16 10.47 6.81
N SER A 266 5.87 10.72 6.80
CA SER A 266 4.84 9.74 7.14
C SER A 266 3.72 9.85 6.13
N LEU A 267 3.31 8.71 5.58
CA LEU A 267 2.22 8.60 4.64
C LEU A 267 1.07 7.84 5.32
N SER A 268 -0.17 8.25 5.07
CA SER A 268 -1.35 7.50 5.52
C SER A 268 -1.46 6.16 4.79
N SER A 269 -2.16 5.21 5.39
CA SER A 269 -2.38 3.88 4.83
C SER A 269 -2.93 3.94 3.39
N ASP A 270 -3.89 4.82 3.13
CA ASP A 270 -4.47 5.04 1.79
C ASP A 270 -3.55 5.74 0.78
N GLY A 271 -2.38 6.23 1.21
CA GLY A 271 -1.44 6.95 0.36
C GLY A 271 -1.83 8.39 0.02
N LEU A 272 -2.89 8.93 0.64
CA LEU A 272 -3.49 10.23 0.25
C LEU A 272 -3.05 11.40 1.16
N THR A 273 -2.61 11.13 2.37
CA THR A 273 -2.17 12.15 3.33
C THR A 273 -0.69 11.97 3.65
N LEU A 274 0.10 12.99 3.33
CA LEU A 274 1.55 13.01 3.57
C LEU A 274 1.89 14.09 4.59
N ALA A 275 2.50 13.68 5.70
CA ALA A 275 3.13 14.59 6.66
C ALA A 275 4.63 14.71 6.34
N ILE A 276 5.11 15.94 6.22
CA ILE A 276 6.49 16.27 5.84
C ILE A 276 7.12 17.12 6.93
N GLY A 277 8.18 16.59 7.54
CA GLY A 277 9.00 17.27 8.52
C GLY A 277 10.12 18.10 7.88
N ALA A 278 10.51 19.15 8.61
CA ALA A 278 11.69 19.97 8.34
C ALA A 278 12.57 20.04 9.61
N ALA A 279 13.83 20.44 9.48
CA ALA A 279 14.73 20.59 10.63
C ALA A 279 14.26 21.69 11.60
N ASP A 280 13.65 22.76 11.08
CA ASP A 280 12.93 23.72 11.91
C ASP A 280 11.43 23.35 11.93
N PRO A 281 10.87 23.01 13.09
CA PRO A 281 9.51 22.47 13.20
C PRO A 281 8.44 23.44 12.72
N ARG A 282 8.71 24.77 12.68
CA ARG A 282 7.78 25.79 12.14
C ARG A 282 7.47 25.59 10.66
N TYR A 283 8.26 24.78 9.96
CA TYR A 283 8.09 24.48 8.54
C TYR A 283 7.58 23.07 8.25
N THR A 284 7.13 22.34 9.27
CA THR A 284 6.41 21.07 9.09
C THR A 284 5.08 21.32 8.37
N GLN A 285 4.75 20.47 7.41
CA GLN A 285 3.54 20.61 6.59
C GLN A 285 2.81 19.27 6.45
N VAL A 286 1.47 19.35 6.36
CA VAL A 286 0.62 18.20 6.07
C VAL A 286 -0.07 18.47 4.75
N PHE A 287 0.17 17.60 3.78
CA PHE A 287 -0.47 17.61 2.48
C PHE A 287 -1.56 16.55 2.48
N ARG A 288 -2.73 16.92 1.97
CA ARG A 288 -3.82 15.99 1.69
C ARG A 288 -4.08 16.05 0.21
N ASN A 289 -3.80 14.96 -0.48
CA ASN A 289 -4.34 14.72 -1.80
C ASN A 289 -5.81 14.27 -1.61
N PRO A 290 -6.79 14.87 -2.29
CA PRO A 290 -8.14 14.32 -2.30
C PRO A 290 -8.09 12.85 -2.75
N PRO A 291 -8.95 11.96 -2.21
CA PRO A 291 -9.04 10.61 -2.71
C PRO A 291 -9.29 10.61 -4.21
N HIS A 292 -8.59 9.71 -4.92
CA HIS A 292 -8.93 9.43 -6.31
C HIS A 292 -10.36 8.92 -6.35
N MET A 293 -11.24 9.68 -7.00
CA MET A 293 -12.65 9.34 -7.17
C MET A 293 -12.83 8.82 -8.60
N LEU A 294 -13.56 7.73 -8.76
CA LEU A 294 -14.16 7.38 -10.05
C LEU A 294 -15.47 8.16 -10.17
N ASP A 295 -15.56 9.04 -11.16
CA ASP A 295 -16.77 9.81 -11.39
C ASP A 295 -17.80 8.97 -12.15
N ILE A 296 -18.94 8.73 -11.50
CA ILE A 296 -20.11 8.07 -12.10
C ILE A 296 -21.27 9.07 -12.20
N SER A 297 -22.25 8.81 -13.05
CA SER A 297 -23.49 9.59 -13.08
C SER A 297 -24.63 8.86 -12.37
N ILE A 298 -25.32 9.53 -11.46
CA ILE A 298 -26.55 9.03 -10.84
C ILE A 298 -27.63 10.08 -11.10
N GLU A 299 -28.66 9.70 -11.87
CA GLU A 299 -29.78 10.56 -12.27
C GLU A 299 -29.30 11.92 -12.84
N GLY A 300 -28.26 11.89 -13.66
CA GLY A 300 -27.66 13.07 -14.31
C GLY A 300 -26.69 13.88 -13.45
N SER A 301 -26.55 13.56 -12.15
CA SER A 301 -25.55 14.19 -11.28
C SER A 301 -24.25 13.39 -11.27
N THR A 302 -23.12 14.08 -11.36
CA THR A 302 -21.81 13.46 -11.17
C THR A 302 -21.59 13.17 -9.69
N VAL A 303 -21.25 11.92 -9.39
CA VAL A 303 -20.97 11.41 -8.05
C VAL A 303 -19.61 10.73 -8.07
N GLY A 304 -18.68 11.23 -7.25
CA GLY A 304 -17.37 10.62 -7.10
C GLY A 304 -17.42 9.39 -6.18
N VAL A 305 -16.98 8.24 -6.67
CA VAL A 305 -16.86 6.99 -5.93
C VAL A 305 -15.41 6.84 -5.47
N PRO A 306 -15.12 6.81 -4.16
CA PRO A 306 -13.75 6.65 -3.67
C PRO A 306 -13.12 5.35 -4.17
N LEU A 307 -11.93 5.45 -4.78
CA LEU A 307 -11.12 4.29 -5.15
C LEU A 307 -10.42 3.66 -3.95
N ALA A 308 -10.39 4.29 -2.77
CA ALA A 308 -9.77 3.73 -1.58
C ALA A 308 -10.71 3.84 -0.37
N PRO A 309 -10.81 2.79 0.47
CA PRO A 309 -10.20 1.47 0.31
C PRO A 309 -10.89 0.62 -0.78
N GLN A 310 -10.11 -0.08 -1.61
CA GLN A 310 -10.62 -1.10 -2.54
C GLN A 310 -10.92 -2.38 -1.77
N GLN A 311 -12.19 -2.78 -1.71
CA GLN A 311 -12.61 -3.94 -0.94
C GLN A 311 -12.42 -5.22 -1.76
N GLU A 312 -11.95 -6.29 -1.12
CA GLU A 312 -11.93 -7.62 -1.72
C GLU A 312 -13.37 -8.11 -1.96
N TYR A 313 -13.65 -8.60 -3.16
CA TYR A 313 -14.91 -9.28 -3.46
C TYR A 313 -14.70 -10.80 -3.54
N ARG A 314 -15.40 -11.54 -2.68
CA ARG A 314 -15.20 -12.99 -2.52
C ARG A 314 -16.19 -13.79 -3.34
N ASP A 315 -15.77 -14.98 -3.76
CA ASP A 315 -16.67 -15.90 -4.46
C ASP A 315 -17.78 -16.43 -3.54
N SER A 316 -18.71 -17.20 -4.11
CA SER A 316 -19.85 -17.77 -3.37
C SER A 316 -19.46 -18.73 -2.24
N LEU A 317 -18.27 -19.29 -2.30
CA LEU A 317 -17.67 -20.15 -1.27
C LEU A 317 -16.82 -19.36 -0.26
N ASN A 318 -16.82 -18.02 -0.38
CA ASN A 318 -16.04 -17.09 0.45
C ASN A 318 -14.53 -17.13 0.20
N ASN A 319 -14.09 -17.72 -0.92
CA ASN A 319 -12.68 -17.74 -1.30
C ASN A 319 -12.28 -16.37 -1.87
N LYS A 320 -11.04 -15.98 -1.56
CA LYS A 320 -10.38 -14.87 -2.24
C LYS A 320 -9.98 -15.34 -3.64
N ARG A 321 -10.39 -14.58 -4.66
CA ARG A 321 -10.01 -14.79 -6.07
C ARG A 321 -8.96 -13.79 -6.54
N ASP A 322 -8.94 -12.63 -5.92
CA ASP A 322 -8.05 -11.52 -6.20
C ASP A 322 -6.57 -11.86 -5.92
N THR A 323 -5.68 -11.49 -6.86
CA THR A 323 -4.23 -11.62 -6.67
C THR A 323 -3.69 -10.41 -5.90
N ILE A 324 -2.91 -10.68 -4.86
CA ILE A 324 -2.31 -9.64 -4.01
C ILE A 324 -1.41 -8.74 -4.87
N GLY A 325 -1.51 -7.42 -4.69
CA GLY A 325 -0.72 -6.41 -5.43
C GLY A 325 -1.43 -5.78 -6.63
N TYR A 326 -2.59 -6.29 -7.04
CA TYR A 326 -3.39 -5.68 -8.11
C TYR A 326 -4.45 -4.73 -7.55
N TYR A 327 -4.61 -3.57 -8.19
CA TYR A 327 -5.56 -2.51 -7.84
C TYR A 327 -6.26 -1.98 -9.09
N LEU A 328 -7.46 -1.44 -8.91
CA LEU A 328 -8.12 -0.63 -9.93
C LEU A 328 -7.31 0.66 -10.13
N GLU A 329 -6.95 0.95 -11.38
CA GLU A 329 -6.16 2.13 -11.75
C GLU A 329 -7.05 3.17 -12.42
N LEU A 330 -7.03 4.42 -11.95
CA LEU A 330 -7.72 5.52 -12.61
C LEU A 330 -6.93 5.94 -13.85
N VAL A 331 -7.55 5.97 -15.03
CA VAL A 331 -6.79 6.13 -16.30
C VAL A 331 -7.12 7.40 -17.06
N SER A 332 -8.32 7.92 -16.92
CA SER A 332 -8.66 9.20 -17.56
C SER A 332 -8.38 10.39 -16.64
N ASN A 333 -7.91 11.47 -17.25
CA ASN A 333 -7.67 12.75 -16.56
C ASN A 333 -8.95 13.39 -15.99
N ASP A 334 -10.11 12.96 -16.48
CA ASP A 334 -11.43 13.42 -16.07
C ASP A 334 -12.12 12.47 -15.08
N ASN A 335 -11.39 11.49 -14.54
CA ASN A 335 -11.88 10.51 -13.57
C ASN A 335 -13.03 9.59 -14.05
N SER A 336 -13.39 9.62 -15.33
CA SER A 336 -14.52 8.85 -15.87
C SER A 336 -14.23 7.37 -16.15
N SER A 337 -12.98 6.92 -16.03
CA SER A 337 -12.60 5.55 -16.38
C SER A 337 -11.54 4.92 -15.46
N ILE A 338 -11.65 3.61 -15.31
CA ILE A 338 -10.76 2.76 -14.52
C ILE A 338 -10.31 1.53 -15.31
N ASP A 339 -9.05 1.15 -15.15
CA ASP A 339 -8.47 -0.09 -15.67
C ASP A 339 -8.43 -1.16 -14.58
N ILE A 340 -8.62 -2.39 -15.02
CA ILE A 340 -8.47 -3.62 -14.25
C ILE A 340 -7.48 -4.52 -14.99
N SER A 341 -6.52 -5.08 -14.27
CA SER A 341 -5.42 -5.86 -14.85
C SER A 341 -5.10 -7.09 -14.00
N GLY A 342 -4.71 -8.20 -14.63
CA GLY A 342 -4.50 -9.48 -13.94
C GLY A 342 -5.79 -10.10 -13.40
N ASN A 343 -5.68 -10.98 -12.42
CA ASN A 343 -6.83 -11.62 -11.78
C ASN A 343 -7.34 -10.79 -10.60
N GLN A 344 -8.45 -10.06 -10.77
CA GLN A 344 -8.97 -9.07 -9.82
C GLN A 344 -10.47 -9.20 -9.56
N TRP A 345 -10.85 -9.17 -8.28
CA TRP A 345 -12.24 -9.11 -7.83
C TRP A 345 -12.37 -7.99 -6.79
N LYS A 346 -12.75 -6.79 -7.25
CA LYS A 346 -12.71 -5.55 -6.44
C LYS A 346 -14.08 -4.91 -6.32
N ALA A 347 -14.40 -4.45 -5.12
CA ALA A 347 -15.62 -3.72 -4.82
C ALA A 347 -15.29 -2.29 -4.34
N LEU A 348 -15.96 -1.31 -4.96
CA LEU A 348 -15.95 0.08 -4.54
C LEU A 348 -17.23 0.39 -3.76
N THR A 349 -17.10 1.10 -2.64
CA THR A 349 -18.26 1.52 -1.84
C THR A 349 -18.91 2.73 -2.49
N LEU A 350 -20.19 2.60 -2.85
CA LEU A 350 -20.95 3.70 -3.42
C LEU A 350 -21.28 4.76 -2.34
N PRO A 351 -21.19 6.06 -2.64
CA PRO A 351 -21.56 7.12 -1.70
C PRO A 351 -23.03 7.07 -1.26
N GLY A 352 -23.36 7.70 -0.12
CA GLY A 352 -24.75 7.93 0.29
C GLY A 352 -25.57 6.66 0.58
N ASP A 353 -24.96 5.65 1.19
CA ASP A 353 -25.53 4.31 1.46
C ASP A 353 -25.83 3.46 0.22
N GLY A 354 -25.51 3.94 -0.99
CA GLY A 354 -25.62 3.17 -2.22
C GLY A 354 -26.54 3.77 -3.27
N VAL A 355 -26.84 2.96 -4.30
CA VAL A 355 -27.75 3.31 -5.40
C VAL A 355 -29.03 2.47 -5.30
N ASP A 356 -30.18 3.12 -5.43
CA ASP A 356 -31.48 2.46 -5.48
C ASP A 356 -31.80 2.01 -6.91
N VAL A 357 -32.07 0.71 -7.07
CA VAL A 357 -32.55 0.13 -8.32
C VAL A 357 -34.05 -0.07 -8.22
N VAL A 358 -34.80 0.77 -8.92
CA VAL A 358 -36.26 0.75 -8.99
C VAL A 358 -36.73 0.39 -10.40
N LYS A 359 -38.03 0.16 -10.57
CA LYS A 359 -38.59 -0.13 -11.91
C LYS A 359 -38.30 1.05 -12.85
N GLY A 360 -37.58 0.78 -13.94
CA GLY A 360 -37.16 1.79 -14.91
C GLY A 360 -35.66 2.11 -14.86
N THR A 361 -34.95 1.77 -13.77
CA THR A 361 -33.52 2.04 -13.61
C THR A 361 -32.65 1.23 -14.58
N ARG A 362 -31.75 1.95 -15.26
CA ARG A 362 -30.81 1.43 -16.25
C ARG A 362 -29.39 1.71 -15.79
N LEU A 363 -28.49 0.79 -16.11
CA LEU A 363 -27.05 0.96 -16.00
C LEU A 363 -26.48 1.10 -17.40
N SER A 364 -25.77 2.18 -17.69
CA SER A 364 -24.95 2.31 -18.90
C SER A 364 -23.49 2.53 -18.56
N PHE A 365 -22.60 2.09 -19.43
CA PHE A 365 -21.14 2.23 -19.28
C PHE A 365 -20.46 1.88 -20.59
N ASP A 366 -19.24 2.35 -20.77
CA ASP A 366 -18.32 1.90 -21.81
C ASP A 366 -17.38 0.84 -21.25
N PHE A 367 -17.12 -0.18 -22.05
CA PHE A 367 -16.17 -1.23 -21.71
C PHE A 367 -15.21 -1.46 -22.88
N THR A 368 -13.91 -1.40 -22.60
CA THR A 368 -12.85 -1.72 -23.56
C THR A 368 -12.16 -2.99 -23.13
N LEU A 369 -12.05 -3.96 -24.04
CA LEU A 369 -11.29 -5.18 -23.82
C LEU A 369 -9.92 -5.04 -24.47
N VAL A 370 -8.85 -5.08 -23.67
CA VAL A 370 -7.47 -4.97 -24.16
C VAL A 370 -6.82 -6.35 -24.28
N GLU A 371 -7.03 -7.22 -23.29
CA GLU A 371 -6.54 -8.60 -23.28
C GLU A 371 -7.60 -9.48 -22.62
N GLU A 372 -8.11 -10.47 -23.37
CA GLU A 372 -9.17 -11.36 -22.90
C GLU A 372 -8.67 -12.45 -21.94
N VAL A 373 -9.40 -12.64 -20.83
CA VAL A 373 -9.22 -13.77 -19.90
C VAL A 373 -10.53 -14.54 -19.67
N ASN A 374 -10.62 -15.39 -18.64
CA ASN A 374 -11.77 -16.28 -18.43
C ASN A 374 -13.10 -15.53 -18.52
N PHE A 375 -13.25 -14.43 -17.78
CA PHE A 375 -14.34 -13.49 -17.99
C PHE A 375 -14.12 -12.13 -17.33
N HIS A 376 -14.86 -11.13 -17.83
CA HIS A 376 -14.91 -9.77 -17.32
C HIS A 376 -16.35 -9.42 -16.98
N SER A 377 -16.59 -8.81 -15.82
CA SER A 377 -17.94 -8.48 -15.35
C SER A 377 -17.99 -7.21 -14.52
N ILE A 378 -19.13 -6.55 -14.58
CA ILE A 378 -19.53 -5.48 -13.66
C ILE A 378 -20.71 -5.96 -12.82
N CYS A 379 -20.69 -5.71 -11.51
CA CYS A 379 -21.75 -6.13 -10.61
C CYS A 379 -22.22 -5.03 -9.67
N LEU A 380 -23.43 -5.21 -9.15
CA LEU A 380 -23.97 -4.45 -8.02
C LEU A 380 -24.16 -5.36 -6.82
N ALA A 381 -23.61 -5.01 -5.66
CA ALA A 381 -23.64 -5.89 -4.49
C ALA A 381 -24.06 -5.18 -3.20
N ASN A 382 -24.60 -5.96 -2.25
CA ASN A 382 -24.97 -5.52 -0.89
C ASN A 382 -24.03 -6.08 0.18
N SER A 383 -23.15 -7.00 -0.22
CA SER A 383 -22.15 -7.67 0.60
C SER A 383 -20.89 -7.87 -0.22
N LEU A 384 -19.73 -7.99 0.42
CA LEU A 384 -18.43 -8.28 -0.22
C LEU A 384 -18.26 -9.76 -0.64
N LYS A 385 -19.38 -10.45 -0.86
CA LYS A 385 -19.46 -11.86 -1.21
C LYS A 385 -20.48 -12.05 -2.32
N LEU A 386 -20.13 -12.82 -3.35
CA LEU A 386 -21.02 -13.20 -4.44
C LEU A 386 -22.17 -14.06 -3.92
N GLN A 387 -23.40 -13.65 -4.24
CA GLN A 387 -24.62 -14.31 -3.77
C GLN A 387 -25.13 -15.32 -4.79
N THR A 388 -25.46 -16.54 -4.33
CA THR A 388 -25.74 -17.71 -5.17
C THR A 388 -27.11 -17.77 -5.83
N HIS A 389 -28.00 -16.81 -5.55
CA HIS A 389 -29.40 -16.86 -5.99
C HIS A 389 -29.88 -15.54 -6.61
N ARG A 390 -28.97 -14.65 -7.01
CA ARG A 390 -29.33 -13.33 -7.56
C ARG A 390 -28.37 -12.92 -8.67
N TYR A 391 -28.93 -12.46 -9.78
CA TYR A 391 -28.25 -12.04 -11.01
C TYR A 391 -27.59 -10.66 -10.87
N PHE A 392 -26.64 -10.52 -9.96
CA PHE A 392 -26.05 -9.21 -9.64
C PHE A 392 -24.91 -8.77 -10.55
N CYS A 393 -24.37 -9.69 -11.35
CA CYS A 393 -23.25 -9.45 -12.23
C CYS A 393 -23.65 -9.58 -13.69
N PHE A 394 -23.10 -8.71 -14.54
CA PHE A 394 -23.24 -8.75 -16.00
C PHE A 394 -21.89 -9.08 -16.61
N CYS A 395 -21.83 -10.19 -17.35
CA CYS A 395 -20.62 -10.62 -18.03
C CYS A 395 -20.52 -9.97 -19.41
N VAL A 396 -19.44 -9.21 -19.62
CA VAL A 396 -19.23 -8.34 -20.79
C VAL A 396 -18.15 -8.86 -21.75
N ALA A 397 -17.31 -9.81 -21.32
CA ALA A 397 -16.37 -10.54 -22.16
C ALA A 397 -16.03 -11.89 -21.51
N HIS A 398 -15.74 -12.93 -22.30
CA HIS A 398 -15.36 -14.25 -21.77
C HIS A 398 -14.67 -15.12 -22.84
N ALA A 399 -13.55 -15.78 -22.48
CA ALA A 399 -12.86 -16.74 -23.35
C ALA A 399 -13.40 -18.19 -23.23
N GLN A 400 -14.06 -18.54 -22.11
CA GLN A 400 -14.57 -19.89 -21.86
C GLN A 400 -16.08 -19.90 -21.66
N GLU A 401 -16.74 -21.06 -21.80
CA GLU A 401 -18.10 -21.20 -21.31
C GLU A 401 -18.10 -20.91 -19.80
N LEU A 402 -18.73 -19.80 -19.43
CA LEU A 402 -18.96 -19.40 -18.05
C LEU A 402 -19.48 -20.60 -17.25
N PRO A 403 -19.26 -20.65 -15.92
CA PRO A 403 -20.05 -21.51 -15.04
C PRO A 403 -21.50 -20.99 -14.94
N ILE A 404 -22.22 -20.97 -16.08
CA ILE A 404 -23.63 -20.55 -16.23
C ILE A 404 -24.56 -21.50 -15.47
N ARG A 405 -24.06 -22.68 -15.07
CA ARG A 405 -24.86 -23.77 -14.51
C ARG A 405 -25.71 -23.41 -13.28
N ASN A 406 -25.49 -22.26 -12.63
CA ASN A 406 -26.20 -21.86 -11.40
C ASN A 406 -26.69 -20.38 -11.35
N GLY A 407 -26.71 -19.62 -12.46
CA GLY A 407 -27.37 -18.29 -12.48
C GLY A 407 -26.65 -17.13 -11.76
N PHE A 408 -25.32 -17.19 -11.64
CA PHE A 408 -24.51 -16.15 -10.98
C PHE A 408 -24.31 -14.88 -11.83
N TYR A 409 -24.11 -15.06 -13.13
CA TYR A 409 -23.80 -14.00 -14.07
C TYR A 409 -24.88 -13.96 -15.15
N THR A 410 -25.37 -12.76 -15.44
CA THR A 410 -26.18 -12.53 -16.63
C THR A 410 -25.24 -12.35 -17.80
N LYS A 411 -25.24 -13.30 -18.74
CA LYS A 411 -24.55 -13.11 -20.02
C LYS A 411 -25.30 -12.06 -20.83
N ILE A 412 -24.59 -11.03 -21.24
CA ILE A 412 -25.08 -10.06 -22.21
C ILE A 412 -24.23 -10.15 -23.48
N GLU A 413 -24.45 -9.24 -24.42
CA GLU A 413 -23.62 -9.14 -25.61
C GLU A 413 -22.16 -8.98 -25.19
N THR A 414 -21.23 -9.67 -25.86
CA THR A 414 -19.82 -9.68 -25.46
C THR A 414 -18.99 -8.72 -26.31
N THR A 415 -18.05 -8.03 -25.68
CA THR A 415 -16.97 -7.30 -26.33
C THR A 415 -15.85 -8.27 -26.67
N VAL A 416 -15.24 -8.13 -27.85
CA VAL A 416 -14.06 -8.91 -28.24
C VAL A 416 -12.79 -8.09 -28.07
N GLU A 417 -11.64 -8.75 -28.05
CA GLU A 417 -10.36 -8.12 -27.77
C GLU A 417 -10.02 -7.02 -28.80
N GLY A 418 -9.55 -5.88 -28.32
CA GLY A 418 -9.24 -4.69 -29.13
C GLY A 418 -10.43 -3.75 -29.37
N GLU A 419 -11.63 -4.08 -28.87
CA GLU A 419 -12.83 -3.25 -29.06
C GLU A 419 -13.23 -2.47 -27.80
N THR A 420 -13.88 -1.31 -28.04
CA THR A 420 -14.67 -0.58 -27.04
C THR A 420 -16.15 -0.69 -27.40
N ARG A 421 -16.99 -1.06 -26.43
CA ARG A 421 -18.44 -1.19 -26.58
C ARG A 421 -19.17 -0.45 -25.47
N SER A 422 -20.24 0.26 -25.84
CA SER A 422 -21.16 0.89 -24.90
C SER A 422 -22.31 -0.06 -24.56
N TYR A 423 -22.58 -0.21 -23.27
CA TYR A 423 -23.64 -1.05 -22.72
C TYR A 423 -24.79 -0.20 -22.19
N LEU A 424 -26.01 -0.72 -22.35
CA LEU A 424 -27.21 -0.19 -21.69
C LEU A 424 -28.06 -1.35 -21.20
N ILE A 425 -28.09 -1.54 -19.89
CA ILE A 425 -28.70 -2.68 -19.21
C ILE A 425 -29.91 -2.20 -18.41
N LYS A 426 -31.07 -2.80 -18.66
CA LYS A 426 -32.29 -2.57 -17.85
C LYS A 426 -32.19 -3.35 -16.54
N ILE A 427 -31.32 -2.90 -15.63
CA ILE A 427 -30.96 -3.63 -14.39
C ILE A 427 -32.17 -3.92 -13.49
N TRP A 428 -33.21 -3.08 -13.53
CA TRP A 428 -34.47 -3.30 -12.82
C TRP A 428 -35.18 -4.62 -13.15
N LYS A 429 -34.90 -5.22 -14.32
CA LYS A 429 -35.48 -6.52 -14.71
C LYS A 429 -34.85 -7.70 -13.98
N TYR A 430 -33.65 -7.51 -13.44
CA TYR A 430 -32.87 -8.58 -12.81
C TYR A 430 -33.00 -8.52 -11.28
N PHE A 431 -33.01 -7.30 -10.73
CA PHE A 431 -33.08 -7.09 -9.30
C PHE A 431 -33.63 -5.70 -8.98
N LEU A 432 -34.21 -5.58 -7.78
CA LEU A 432 -34.71 -4.34 -7.19
C LEU A 432 -34.14 -4.18 -5.78
N GLY A 433 -33.97 -2.94 -5.35
CA GLY A 433 -33.49 -2.59 -4.01
C GLY A 433 -32.23 -1.73 -4.04
N ARG A 434 -31.70 -1.45 -2.84
CA ARG A 434 -30.51 -0.61 -2.64
C ARG A 434 -29.23 -1.43 -2.76
N PHE A 435 -28.24 -0.91 -3.47
CA PHE A 435 -26.92 -1.52 -3.68
C PHE A 435 -25.78 -0.68 -3.14
N LYS A 436 -24.96 -1.28 -2.28
CA LYS A 436 -23.87 -0.60 -1.56
C LYS A 436 -22.55 -0.56 -2.33
N TYR A 437 -22.34 -1.52 -3.22
CA TYR A 437 -21.06 -1.71 -3.89
C TYR A 437 -21.21 -1.78 -5.40
N LEU A 438 -20.31 -1.10 -6.09
CA LEU A 438 -20.02 -1.30 -7.50
C LEU A 438 -18.81 -2.23 -7.60
N VAL A 439 -18.95 -3.35 -8.28
CA VAL A 439 -17.94 -4.41 -8.31
C VAL A 439 -17.43 -4.60 -9.72
N PHE A 440 -16.12 -4.74 -9.86
CA PHE A 440 -15.43 -5.08 -11.09
C PHE A 440 -14.75 -6.44 -10.91
N VAL A 441 -15.03 -7.35 -11.83
CA VAL A 441 -14.50 -8.71 -11.81
C VAL A 441 -13.77 -8.97 -13.11
N GLN A 442 -12.50 -9.32 -13.01
CA GLN A 442 -11.69 -9.88 -14.09
C GLN A 442 -11.10 -11.18 -13.56
N ASP A 443 -11.66 -12.29 -14.02
CA ASP A 443 -11.31 -13.62 -13.55
C ASP A 443 -10.30 -14.24 -14.52
N ASN A 444 -9.20 -14.74 -13.97
CA ASN A 444 -8.19 -15.48 -14.71
C ASN A 444 -7.76 -16.70 -13.87
N ASN A 445 -8.21 -17.88 -14.28
CA ASN A 445 -7.89 -19.16 -13.65
C ASN A 445 -6.71 -19.88 -14.33
N THR A 446 -5.98 -19.21 -15.22
CA THR A 446 -4.77 -19.79 -15.82
C THR A 446 -3.63 -19.82 -14.81
N SER A 447 -2.54 -20.52 -15.15
CA SER A 447 -1.34 -20.56 -14.33
C SER A 447 -0.66 -19.18 -14.22
N ASP A 448 -0.88 -18.31 -15.21
CA ASP A 448 -0.37 -16.94 -15.20
C ASP A 448 -1.51 -15.96 -14.90
N GLN A 449 -1.69 -15.68 -13.61
CA GLN A 449 -2.72 -14.75 -13.13
C GLN A 449 -2.39 -13.28 -13.39
N SER A 450 -1.27 -12.98 -14.08
CA SER A 450 -0.94 -11.61 -14.49
C SER A 450 -1.61 -11.14 -15.76
N LEU A 451 -2.10 -12.08 -16.56
CA LEU A 451 -2.78 -11.79 -17.81
C LEU A 451 -4.17 -11.20 -17.57
N GLY A 452 -4.62 -10.42 -18.54
CA GLY A 452 -5.92 -9.80 -18.63
C GLY A 452 -5.84 -8.30 -18.43
N ASN A 453 -6.54 -7.57 -19.29
CA ASN A 453 -6.62 -6.12 -19.21
C ASN A 453 -7.95 -5.63 -19.78
N SER A 454 -8.67 -4.84 -19.00
CA SER A 454 -9.88 -4.19 -19.48
C SER A 454 -10.12 -2.84 -18.80
N ARG A 455 -10.95 -2.00 -19.43
CA ARG A 455 -11.31 -0.67 -18.94
C ARG A 455 -12.81 -0.55 -18.83
N PHE A 456 -13.29 -0.01 -17.71
CA PHE A 456 -14.66 0.44 -17.53
C PHE A 456 -14.69 1.96 -17.45
N GLY A 457 -15.62 2.59 -18.14
CA GLY A 457 -15.76 4.05 -18.08
C GLY A 457 -17.19 4.53 -18.31
N ASN A 458 -17.40 5.84 -18.10
CA ASN A 458 -18.68 6.51 -18.35
C ASN A 458 -19.88 5.81 -17.70
N ILE A 459 -19.72 5.36 -16.46
CA ILE A 459 -20.74 4.57 -15.75
C ILE A 459 -21.88 5.47 -15.30
N LYS A 460 -23.13 5.11 -15.64
CA LYS A 460 -24.33 5.89 -15.34
C LYS A 460 -25.49 5.03 -14.84
N PHE A 461 -26.19 5.54 -13.85
CA PHE A 461 -27.46 5.03 -13.35
C PHE A 461 -28.55 6.05 -13.68
N GLU A 462 -29.55 5.63 -14.45
CA GLU A 462 -30.64 6.51 -14.89
C GLU A 462 -31.99 5.80 -14.76
N THR A 463 -32.97 6.47 -14.19
CA THR A 463 -34.33 5.94 -14.06
C THR A 463 -35.25 6.63 -15.05
N ILE A 464 -35.72 5.90 -16.05
CA ILE A 464 -36.76 6.43 -16.95
C ILE A 464 -38.12 6.16 -16.31
N PRO A 465 -38.89 7.21 -15.93
CA PRO A 465 -40.21 7.02 -15.37
C PRO A 465 -41.08 6.26 -16.38
N PRO A 466 -41.97 5.36 -15.92
CA PRO A 466 -42.94 4.74 -16.80
C PRO A 466 -43.76 5.85 -17.48
N ILE A 467 -43.83 5.82 -18.81
CA ILE A 467 -44.74 6.69 -19.57
C ILE A 467 -46.14 6.35 -19.07
N PHE A 468 -46.73 7.22 -18.25
CA PHE A 468 -48.17 7.20 -18.04
C PHE A 468 -48.78 7.69 -19.35
N CYS A 469 -49.35 6.78 -20.13
CA CYS A 469 -50.35 7.18 -21.10
C CYS A 469 -51.46 7.87 -20.30
N MET A 470 -51.49 9.20 -20.30
CA MET A 470 -52.74 9.91 -20.07
C MET A 470 -53.65 9.51 -21.23
N GLU A 471 -54.52 8.53 -21.00
CA GLU A 471 -55.75 8.44 -21.76
C GLU A 471 -56.49 9.76 -21.52
N LEU A 472 -56.49 10.62 -22.54
CA LEU A 472 -57.44 11.71 -22.66
C LEU A 472 -58.84 11.07 -22.71
N LEU A 473 -59.58 11.15 -21.61
CA LEU A 473 -61.02 10.91 -21.53
C LEU A 473 -61.75 12.25 -21.44
#